data_AF-A0A1B8Y6Z9-F1
#
_entry.id   AF-A0A1B8Y6Z9-F1
#
_cell.length_a   1.000
_cell.length_b   1.000
_cell.length_c   1.000
_cell.angle_alpha   90.00
_cell.angle_beta   90.00
_cell.angle_gamma   90.00
#
_symmetry.space_group_name_H-M   'P 1'
#
loop_
_entity.id
_entity.type
_entity.pdbx_description
1 polymer ?
#
loop_
_entity_poly.entity_id
_entity_poly.type
_entity_poly.pdbx_seq_one_letter_code
_entity_poly.pdbx_strand_id
1 'polypeptide(L)' 'RAHLRLCLERLKDLIPLESDAARHTTLGLLNKAKLHIK' A
#
# COMPACT_ATOMS: atom_id res chain seq x y z
N ARG A 1 15.31 4.98 5.35
CA ARG A 1 14.67 3.63 5.27
C ARG A 1 13.45 3.50 6.19
N ALA A 2 13.53 3.91 7.46
CA ALA A 2 12.40 3.87 8.40
C ALA A 2 11.20 4.74 7.96
N HIS A 3 11.45 5.96 7.48
CA HIS A 3 10.38 6.87 7.02
C HIS A 3 9.55 6.30 5.87
N LEU A 4 10.21 5.70 4.87
CA LEU A 4 9.52 5.06 3.75
C LEU A 4 8.61 3.93 4.23
N ARG A 5 9.09 3.09 5.16
CA ARG A 5 8.27 1.99 5.71
C ARG A 5 7.03 2.54 6.41
N LEU A 6 7.17 3.59 7.22
CA LEU A 6 6.05 4.24 7.90
C LEU A 6 5.03 4.80 6.89
N CYS A 7 5.49 5.45 5.82
CA CYS A 7 4.59 5.95 4.77
C CYS A 7 3.84 4.81 4.07
N LEU A 8 4.52 3.69 3.80
CA LEU A 8 3.90 2.53 3.17
C LEU A 8 2.89 1.84 4.08
N GLU A 9 3.13 1.74 5.39
CA GLU A 9 2.16 1.20 6.35
C GLU A 9 0.89 2.07 6.39
N ARG A 10 1.03 3.40 6.53
CA ARG A 10 -0.12 4.30 6.50
C ARG A 10 -0.90 4.23 5.19
N LEU A 11 -0.20 4.02 4.06
CA LEU A 11 -0.82 3.87 2.76
C LEU A 11 -1.66 2.58 2.66
N LYS A 12 -1.26 1.51 3.36
CA LYS A 12 -2.04 0.26 3.42
C LYS A 12 -3.38 0.45 4.13
N ASP A 13 -3.43 1.29 5.17
CA ASP A 13 -4.67 1.56 5.91
C ASP A 13 -5.70 2.37 5.10
N LEU A 14 -5.23 3.15 4.13
CA LEU A 14 -6.06 4.01 3.29
C LEU A 14 -6.64 3.31 2.06
N ILE A 15 -6.11 2.13 1.71
CA ILE A 15 -6.51 1.37 0.54
C ILE A 15 -7.22 0.11 1.04
N PRO A 16 -8.42 -0.23 0.54
CA PRO A 16 -9.05 -1.50 0.85
C PRO A 16 -8.19 -2.64 0.29
N LEU A 17 -7.30 -3.16 1.12
CA LEU A 17 -6.46 -4.31 0.80
C LEU A 17 -7.22 -5.58 1.14
N GLU A 18 -7.49 -6.40 0.12
CA GLU A 18 -8.05 -7.73 0.34
C GLU A 18 -7.09 -8.55 1.19
N SER A 19 -7.63 -9.13 2.27
CA SER A 19 -6.88 -9.75 3.37
C SER A 19 -6.02 -10.96 2.99
N ASP A 20 -6.04 -11.41 1.73
CA ASP A 20 -5.45 -12.68 1.29
C ASP A 20 -4.22 -12.53 0.37
N ALA A 21 -3.76 -11.31 0.12
CA ALA A 21 -2.48 -11.15 -0.58
C ALA A 21 -1.34 -11.39 0.43
N ALA A 22 -0.99 -12.67 0.66
CA ALA A 22 0.12 -13.15 1.50
C ALA A 22 1.50 -12.52 1.17
N ARG A 23 1.58 -11.60 0.20
CA ARG A 23 2.78 -10.90 -0.22
C ARG A 23 2.45 -9.51 -0.78
N HIS A 24 2.08 -8.58 0.08
CA HIS A 24 2.02 -7.16 -0.29
C HIS A 24 3.41 -6.67 -0.69
N THR A 25 3.61 -6.39 -1.98
CA THR A 25 4.84 -5.76 -2.49
C THR A 25 4.70 -4.25 -2.49
N THR A 26 5.80 -3.53 -2.31
CA THR A 26 5.82 -2.05 -2.41
C THR A 26 5.25 -1.58 -3.74
N LEU A 27 5.59 -2.25 -4.85
CA LEU A 27 5.09 -1.91 -6.18
C LEU A 27 3.58 -2.13 -6.31
N GLY A 28 3.05 -3.24 -5.79
CA GLY A 28 1.62 -3.53 -5.82
C GLY A 28 0.80 -2.53 -5.02
N LEU A 29 1.31 -2.08 -3.87
CA LEU A 29 0.69 -1.05 -3.06
C LEU A 29 0.63 0.30 -3.82
N LEU A 30 1.72 0.71 -4.47
CA LEU A 30 1.78 1.95 -5.23
C LEU A 30 0.84 1.93 -6.46
N ASN A 31 0.76 0.80 -7.16
CA ASN A 31 -0.16 0.66 -8.30
C ASN A 31 -1.63 0.73 -7.88
N LYS A 32 -2.01 0.11 -6.76
CA LYS A 32 -3.37 0.26 -6.22
C LYS A 32 -3.63 1.68 -5.75
N ALA A 33 -2.70 2.30 -5.04
CA ALA A 33 -2.82 3.68 -4.57
C ALA A 33 -3.14 4.65 -5.72
N LYS A 34 -2.48 4.47 -6.88
CA LYS A 34 -2.73 5.28 -8.08
C LYS A 34 -4.19 5.25 -8.54
N LEU A 35 -4.89 4.12 -8.38
CA LEU A 35 -6.29 3.98 -8.79
C LEU A 35 -7.26 4.72 -7.86
N HIS A 36 -6.83 5.03 -6.62
CA HIS A 36 -7.64 5.72 -5.62
C HIS A 36 -7.45 7.24 -5.63
N ILE A 37 -6.47 7.76 -6.38
CA ILE A 37 -6.23 9.19 -6.54
C ILE A 37 -7.05 9.68 -7.74
N LYS A 38 -8.05 10.53 -7.49
CA LYS A 38 -8.88 11.20 -8.52
C LYS A 38 -8.19 12.46 -9.05
#